data_AF-A0A928R2W6-F1
#
_entry.id   AF-A0A928R2W6-F1
#
_cell.length_a   1.000
_cell.length_b   1.000
_cell.length_c   1.000
_cell.angle_alpha   90.00
_cell.angle_beta   90.00
_cell.angle_gamma   90.00
#
_symmetry.space_group_name_H-M   'P 1'
#
loop_
_entity.id
_entity.type
_entity.pdbx_description
1 polymer ?
#
loop_
_entity_poly.entity_id
_entity_poly.type
_entity_poly.pdbx_seq_one_letter_code
_entity_poly.pdbx_strand_id
1 'polypeptide(L)'
;MNVKSKFQNVKSVDDRARYVLSPVKVIKTWGCVENAENLLTDAASQVAFDHALTSKGVVDPAILKNDGGEHAAILLDFGREIHGTFKIYNDVPFVNVRIRLGESVSEAITPVHGEKNATNDHAVRDMDFPVSAMSYTETAESGFRFAYVELLDEEKEMRLMSVEAVLICYDMPEIGWFKSSDETLNKIYDTAAYTLSLCMQRYVWDGIKRDRLVWIGDMNPEIKTTLALYGKNKAIERSLDFIRDLTPPTDSMCGISSYCVWWVVCHYDYFYGTGDMKYLAEQKAYLMELLPKLASYAGENGEENLPGMKFIDWPNKANEKATHAALQGLLRLGLLRGAELMRILGERKLALVCAEAAGKL
;
A
#
# COMPACT_ATOMS: atom_id res chain seq x y z
N MET A 1 20.75 -30.04 -0.85
CA MET A 1 21.15 -28.62 -0.79
C MET A 1 20.03 -27.79 -1.38
N ASN A 2 19.52 -26.77 -0.67
CA ASN A 2 18.53 -25.84 -1.20
C ASN A 2 19.23 -24.82 -2.12
N VAL A 3 18.57 -24.33 -3.18
CA VAL A 3 19.06 -23.26 -4.07
C VAL A 3 19.64 -22.08 -3.28
N LYS A 4 19.05 -21.72 -2.12
CA LYS A 4 19.58 -20.68 -1.22
C LYS A 4 21.04 -20.86 -0.85
N SER A 5 21.51 -22.10 -0.63
CA SER A 5 22.91 -22.35 -0.23
C SER A 5 23.92 -22.11 -1.34
N LYS A 6 23.47 -21.84 -2.58
CA LYS A 6 24.33 -21.45 -3.70
C LYS A 6 24.67 -19.95 -3.71
N PHE A 7 23.98 -19.13 -2.91
CA PHE A 7 24.16 -17.68 -2.88
C PHE A 7 24.68 -17.23 -1.50
N GLN A 8 25.86 -16.63 -1.46
CA GLN A 8 26.45 -16.11 -0.21
C GLN A 8 25.95 -14.71 0.17
N ASN A 9 25.30 -14.02 -0.75
CA ASN A 9 24.88 -12.61 -0.65
C ASN A 9 23.37 -12.42 -0.43
N VAL A 10 22.66 -13.44 0.07
CA VAL A 10 21.23 -13.33 0.40
C VAL A 10 21.07 -12.40 1.60
N LYS A 11 20.62 -11.15 1.36
CA LYS A 11 20.38 -10.15 2.41
C LYS A 11 19.12 -10.44 3.24
N SER A 12 18.04 -10.85 2.58
CA SER A 12 16.77 -11.22 3.22
C SER A 12 15.95 -12.12 2.31
N VAL A 13 14.92 -12.76 2.87
CA VAL A 13 13.90 -13.52 2.14
C VAL A 13 12.61 -12.69 2.14
N ASP A 14 11.90 -12.65 1.01
CA ASP A 14 10.55 -12.08 0.94
C ASP A 14 9.58 -13.04 1.63
N ASP A 15 8.86 -12.53 2.64
CA ASP A 15 7.93 -13.26 3.50
C ASP A 15 6.47 -13.14 3.04
N ARG A 16 6.23 -12.50 1.89
CA ARG A 16 4.89 -12.32 1.29
C ARG A 16 4.49 -13.52 0.41
N ALA A 17 3.19 -13.80 0.38
CA ALA A 17 2.60 -14.76 -0.52
C ALA A 17 2.36 -14.15 -1.92
N ARG A 18 2.24 -15.01 -2.92
CA ARG A 18 1.93 -14.64 -4.30
C ARG A 18 0.76 -15.49 -4.79
N TYR A 19 -0.35 -14.84 -5.11
CA TYR A 19 -1.58 -15.47 -5.60
C TYR A 19 -1.85 -15.03 -7.03
N VAL A 20 -2.03 -16.00 -7.94
CA VAL A 20 -2.37 -15.74 -9.33
C VAL A 20 -3.88 -15.61 -9.47
N LEU A 21 -4.33 -14.54 -10.11
CA LEU A 21 -5.73 -14.18 -10.28
C LEU A 21 -6.03 -13.98 -11.78
N SER A 22 -7.08 -14.63 -12.26
CA SER A 22 -7.65 -14.35 -13.59
C SER A 22 -8.57 -13.12 -13.51
N PRO A 23 -8.74 -12.36 -14.61
CA PRO A 23 -9.78 -11.33 -14.66
C PRO A 23 -11.16 -11.97 -14.51
N VAL A 24 -12.08 -11.25 -13.89
CA VAL A 24 -13.46 -11.73 -13.68
C VAL A 24 -14.43 -11.13 -14.70
N LYS A 25 -14.01 -10.11 -15.45
CA LYS A 25 -14.84 -9.45 -16.45
C LYS A 25 -14.03 -8.67 -17.49
N VAL A 26 -14.47 -8.72 -18.75
CA VAL A 26 -14.11 -7.74 -19.78
C VAL A 26 -15.06 -6.55 -19.66
N ILE A 27 -14.52 -5.37 -19.34
CA ILE A 27 -15.33 -4.15 -19.16
C ILE A 27 -15.66 -3.53 -20.50
N LYS A 28 -14.67 -3.43 -21.40
CA LYS A 28 -14.81 -2.79 -22.70
C LYS A 28 -13.69 -3.21 -23.64
N THR A 29 -13.98 -3.21 -24.94
CA THR A 29 -13.01 -3.31 -26.02
C THR A 29 -13.09 -2.09 -26.94
N TRP A 30 -12.00 -1.82 -27.67
CA TRP A 30 -11.87 -0.75 -28.67
C TRP A 30 -11.16 -1.31 -29.91
N GLY A 31 -11.34 -0.67 -31.07
CA GLY A 31 -10.73 -1.16 -32.32
C GLY A 31 -11.15 -2.58 -32.71
N CYS A 32 -10.26 -3.31 -33.38
CA CYS A 32 -10.51 -4.68 -33.81
C CYS A 32 -10.07 -5.68 -32.74
N VAL A 33 -11.03 -6.15 -31.93
CA VAL A 33 -10.82 -7.17 -30.90
C VAL A 33 -11.78 -8.33 -31.09
N GLU A 34 -11.24 -9.55 -31.17
CA GLU A 34 -12.01 -10.78 -31.26
C GLU A 34 -11.77 -11.65 -30.01
N ASN A 35 -12.81 -12.39 -29.59
CA ASN A 35 -12.72 -13.39 -28.52
C ASN A 35 -12.18 -12.90 -27.16
N ALA A 36 -12.37 -11.62 -26.81
CA ALA A 36 -11.88 -11.06 -25.54
C ALA A 36 -12.35 -11.83 -24.28
N GLU A 37 -13.57 -12.37 -24.30
CA GLU A 37 -14.14 -13.14 -23.19
C GLU A 37 -13.36 -14.43 -22.87
N ASN A 38 -12.54 -14.91 -23.80
CA ASN A 38 -11.68 -16.07 -23.57
C ASN A 38 -10.63 -15.82 -22.48
N LEU A 39 -10.30 -14.55 -22.21
CA LEU A 39 -9.40 -14.16 -21.13
C LEU A 39 -9.98 -14.38 -19.72
N LEU A 40 -11.29 -14.63 -19.60
CA LEU A 40 -11.95 -14.90 -18.32
C LEU A 40 -11.88 -16.37 -17.90
N THR A 41 -11.33 -17.22 -18.76
CA THR A 41 -11.22 -18.65 -18.52
C THR A 41 -9.94 -18.99 -17.74
N ASP A 42 -9.94 -20.11 -17.03
CA ASP A 42 -8.76 -20.63 -16.32
C ASP A 42 -7.78 -21.25 -17.33
N ALA A 43 -7.12 -20.39 -18.10
CA ALA A 43 -6.09 -20.77 -19.06
C ALA A 43 -4.78 -21.09 -18.33
N ALA A 44 -4.00 -22.03 -18.87
CA ALA A 44 -2.73 -22.43 -18.25
C ALA A 44 -1.75 -21.25 -18.14
N SER A 45 -1.14 -21.06 -16.96
CA SER A 45 -0.09 -20.06 -16.67
C SER A 45 1.27 -20.34 -17.34
N GLN A 46 1.28 -21.04 -18.47
CA GLN A 46 2.48 -21.44 -19.21
C GLN A 46 2.20 -21.46 -20.71
N VAL A 47 3.03 -20.75 -21.49
CA VAL A 47 2.96 -20.78 -22.95
C VAL A 47 3.45 -22.14 -23.46
N ALA A 48 2.77 -22.71 -24.45
CA ALA A 48 3.15 -23.96 -25.10
C ALA A 48 3.22 -23.81 -26.62
N PHE A 49 4.05 -24.64 -27.27
CA PHE A 49 4.17 -24.68 -28.73
C PHE A 49 2.89 -25.23 -29.37
N ASP A 50 2.35 -24.46 -30.31
CA ASP A 50 1.34 -24.70 -31.35
C ASP A 50 0.46 -26.00 -31.34
N HIS A 51 -0.83 -25.81 -31.61
CA HIS A 51 -1.90 -26.77 -31.96
C HIS A 51 -2.16 -28.03 -31.10
N ALA A 52 -1.30 -28.44 -30.17
CA ALA A 52 -1.59 -29.58 -29.28
C ALA A 52 -2.59 -29.26 -28.15
N LEU A 53 -2.91 -27.98 -27.99
CA LEU A 53 -3.75 -27.43 -26.93
C LEU A 53 -5.23 -27.27 -27.33
N THR A 54 -5.53 -27.09 -28.62
CA THR A 54 -6.91 -26.97 -29.14
C THR A 54 -7.73 -28.26 -29.03
N SER A 55 -7.09 -29.40 -28.75
CA SER A 55 -7.76 -30.70 -28.59
C SER A 55 -7.98 -31.14 -27.12
N LYS A 56 -7.51 -30.36 -26.13
CA LYS A 56 -7.57 -30.74 -24.70
C LYS A 56 -8.01 -29.61 -23.76
N GLY A 57 -8.80 -28.66 -24.23
CA GLY A 57 -9.45 -27.65 -23.38
C GLY A 57 -8.69 -26.32 -23.25
N VAL A 58 -7.89 -25.94 -24.24
CA VAL A 58 -7.37 -24.57 -24.32
C VAL A 58 -8.34 -23.68 -25.08
N VAL A 59 -8.54 -22.50 -24.51
CA VAL A 59 -9.44 -21.48 -24.99
C VAL A 59 -8.74 -20.69 -26.09
N ASP A 60 -9.44 -20.40 -27.18
CA ASP A 60 -8.88 -19.62 -28.29
C ASP A 60 -8.32 -18.28 -27.78
N PRO A 61 -7.19 -17.78 -28.31
CA PRO A 61 -6.67 -16.49 -27.87
C PRO A 61 -7.67 -15.35 -28.13
N ALA A 62 -7.58 -14.32 -27.30
CA ALA A 62 -8.10 -13.02 -27.68
C ALA A 62 -7.20 -12.42 -28.77
N ILE A 63 -7.81 -11.91 -29.83
CA ILE A 63 -7.08 -11.31 -30.95
C ILE A 63 -7.23 -9.80 -30.86
N LEU A 64 -6.11 -9.07 -30.86
CA LEU A 64 -6.08 -7.62 -31.00
C LEU A 64 -5.39 -7.30 -32.32
N LYS A 65 -6.00 -6.49 -33.17
CA LYS A 65 -5.44 -6.17 -34.50
C LYS A 65 -5.52 -4.68 -34.81
N ASN A 66 -4.43 -4.13 -35.32
CA ASN A 66 -4.38 -2.78 -35.87
C ASN A 66 -4.24 -2.87 -37.40
N ASP A 67 -5.23 -2.38 -38.15
CA ASP A 67 -5.24 -2.34 -39.63
C ASP A 67 -5.65 -0.95 -40.19
N GLY A 68 -5.10 0.11 -39.58
CA GLY A 68 -5.27 1.50 -40.00
C GLY A 68 -6.46 2.24 -39.39
N GLY A 69 -7.15 1.64 -38.40
CA GLY A 69 -8.26 2.21 -37.63
C GLY A 69 -7.89 2.66 -36.21
N GLU A 70 -8.89 2.70 -35.32
CA GLU A 70 -8.65 2.85 -33.87
C GLU A 70 -7.84 1.66 -33.35
N HIS A 71 -6.84 1.92 -32.49
CA HIS A 71 -6.01 0.86 -31.92
C HIS A 71 -6.84 -0.14 -31.12
N ALA A 72 -6.55 -1.42 -31.32
CA ALA A 72 -7.22 -2.50 -30.60
C ALA A 72 -6.82 -2.48 -29.12
N ALA A 73 -7.82 -2.43 -28.24
CA ALA A 73 -7.59 -2.40 -26.79
C ALA A 73 -8.66 -3.15 -26.01
N ILE A 74 -8.29 -3.61 -24.81
CA ILE A 74 -9.16 -4.33 -23.87
C ILE A 74 -8.98 -3.75 -22.47
N LEU A 75 -10.10 -3.54 -21.75
CA LEU A 75 -10.11 -3.20 -20.33
C LEU A 75 -10.68 -4.36 -19.52
N LEU A 76 -9.93 -4.81 -18.53
CA LEU A 76 -10.21 -5.95 -17.68
C LEU A 76 -10.47 -5.53 -16.24
N ASP A 77 -11.35 -6.24 -15.54
CA ASP A 77 -11.63 -6.10 -14.11
C ASP A 77 -11.24 -7.39 -13.37
N PHE A 78 -10.43 -7.27 -12.33
CA PHE A 78 -10.04 -8.38 -11.45
C PHE A 78 -10.94 -8.53 -10.21
N GLY A 79 -11.97 -7.71 -10.09
CA GLY A 79 -13.05 -7.82 -9.11
C GLY A 79 -12.78 -7.11 -7.79
N ARG A 80 -11.52 -7.03 -7.36
CA ARG A 80 -11.09 -6.31 -6.14
C ARG A 80 -9.75 -5.61 -6.37
N GLU A 81 -9.45 -4.67 -5.48
CA GLU A 81 -8.17 -3.94 -5.47
C GLU A 81 -7.01 -4.90 -5.18
N ILE A 82 -5.88 -4.75 -5.87
CA ILE A 82 -4.74 -5.68 -5.79
C ILE A 82 -3.45 -4.87 -5.65
N HIS A 83 -2.63 -5.22 -4.67
CA HIS A 83 -1.21 -4.91 -4.72
C HIS A 83 -0.48 -6.06 -5.40
N GLY A 84 0.27 -5.75 -6.46
CA GLY A 84 1.08 -6.76 -7.12
C GLY A 84 1.36 -6.44 -8.57
N THR A 85 1.50 -7.46 -9.41
CA THR A 85 1.94 -7.30 -10.81
C THR A 85 0.87 -7.75 -11.79
N PHE A 86 0.99 -7.31 -13.04
CA PHE A 86 0.18 -7.79 -14.15
C PHE A 86 1.05 -8.60 -15.10
N LYS A 87 0.54 -9.75 -15.54
CA LYS A 87 1.21 -10.65 -16.48
C LYS A 87 0.42 -10.76 -17.77
N ILE A 88 1.14 -10.80 -18.87
CA ILE A 88 0.59 -10.97 -20.21
C ILE A 88 1.28 -12.14 -20.90
N TYR A 89 0.49 -13.08 -21.41
CA TYR A 89 0.96 -14.29 -22.10
C TYR A 89 0.65 -14.17 -23.58
N ASN A 90 1.68 -14.23 -24.41
CA ASN A 90 1.58 -14.00 -25.84
C ASN A 90 2.17 -15.15 -26.63
N ASP A 91 1.46 -15.53 -27.69
CA ASP A 91 1.85 -16.59 -28.63
C ASP A 91 2.80 -16.00 -29.69
N VAL A 92 2.29 -15.39 -30.73
CA VAL A 92 3.09 -14.71 -31.76
C VAL A 92 2.32 -13.49 -32.28
N PRO A 93 3.01 -12.47 -32.81
CA PRO A 93 4.46 -12.23 -32.84
C PRO A 93 4.93 -11.44 -31.60
N PHE A 94 6.20 -11.02 -31.59
CA PHE A 94 6.62 -9.94 -30.69
C PHE A 94 5.84 -8.66 -31.03
N VAL A 95 5.30 -8.02 -30.00
CA VAL A 95 4.51 -6.79 -30.12
C VAL A 95 4.83 -5.80 -29.01
N ASN A 96 4.61 -4.52 -29.27
CA ASN A 96 4.54 -3.50 -28.22
C ASN A 96 3.08 -3.26 -27.83
N VAL A 97 2.82 -3.23 -26.53
CA VAL A 97 1.50 -2.87 -25.99
C VAL A 97 1.61 -1.72 -25.01
N ARG A 98 0.54 -0.98 -24.84
CA ARG A 98 0.35 -0.04 -23.72
C ARG A 98 -0.36 -0.78 -22.61
N ILE A 99 0.25 -0.85 -21.43
CA ILE A 99 -0.40 -1.36 -20.21
C ILE A 99 -0.74 -0.18 -19.33
N ARG A 100 -2.01 -0.11 -18.93
CA ARG A 100 -2.48 0.86 -17.95
C ARG A 100 -3.26 0.23 -16.81
N LEU A 101 -2.68 0.24 -15.61
CA LEU A 101 -3.26 -0.30 -14.39
C LEU A 101 -3.99 0.81 -13.63
N GLY A 102 -5.14 0.54 -12.99
CA GLY A 102 -5.86 1.54 -12.22
C GLY A 102 -6.78 0.97 -11.15
N GLU A 103 -6.99 1.72 -10.08
CA GLU A 103 -7.94 1.45 -8.99
C GLU A 103 -9.39 1.74 -9.44
N SER A 104 -9.55 2.54 -10.51
CA SER A 104 -10.84 2.84 -11.14
C SER A 104 -10.80 2.67 -12.65
N VAL A 105 -11.97 2.41 -13.27
CA VAL A 105 -12.13 2.37 -14.73
C VAL A 105 -11.64 3.66 -15.38
N SER A 106 -12.06 4.82 -14.84
CA SER A 106 -11.64 6.13 -15.35
C SER A 106 -10.13 6.30 -15.29
N GLU A 107 -9.48 5.85 -14.23
CA GLU A 107 -8.03 5.90 -14.14
C GLU A 107 -7.37 4.99 -15.18
N ALA A 108 -7.80 3.72 -15.29
CA ALA A 108 -7.25 2.73 -16.22
C ALA A 108 -7.33 3.16 -17.70
N ILE A 109 -8.34 3.92 -18.11
CA ILE A 109 -8.47 4.39 -19.50
C ILE A 109 -7.89 5.78 -19.76
N THR A 110 -7.38 6.45 -18.73
CA THR A 110 -6.87 7.83 -18.84
C THR A 110 -5.34 7.86 -18.80
N PRO A 111 -4.65 8.42 -19.82
CA PRO A 111 -3.20 8.58 -19.83
C PRO A 111 -2.65 9.42 -18.67
N VAL A 112 -1.40 9.19 -18.25
CA VAL A 112 -0.76 9.94 -17.15
C VAL A 112 -0.51 11.43 -17.42
N HIS A 113 -0.58 11.91 -18.67
CA HIS A 113 -0.14 13.26 -19.05
C HIS A 113 -1.26 14.33 -19.11
N GLY A 114 -2.21 14.30 -18.18
CA GLY A 114 -3.25 15.34 -18.05
C GLY A 114 -3.17 16.10 -16.73
N GLU A 115 -3.70 17.32 -16.69
CA GLU A 115 -3.58 18.23 -15.54
C GLU A 115 -4.08 17.66 -14.21
N LYS A 116 -5.06 16.75 -14.24
CA LYS A 116 -5.68 16.14 -13.06
C LYS A 116 -5.60 14.60 -13.09
N ASN A 117 -4.70 14.06 -13.90
CA ASN A 117 -4.62 12.62 -14.10
C ASN A 117 -3.72 11.99 -13.03
N ALA A 118 -3.96 10.71 -12.74
CA ALA A 118 -3.04 9.93 -11.94
C ALA A 118 -1.68 9.84 -12.65
N THR A 119 -0.61 9.79 -11.87
CA THR A 119 0.78 9.78 -12.36
C THR A 119 1.41 8.40 -12.21
N ASN A 120 2.67 8.26 -12.62
CA ASN A 120 3.52 7.10 -12.32
C ASN A 120 4.35 7.30 -11.03
N ASP A 121 3.94 8.22 -10.14
CA ASP A 121 4.68 8.48 -8.90
C ASP A 121 4.59 7.27 -7.97
N HIS A 122 5.74 6.82 -7.46
CA HIS A 122 5.93 5.69 -6.54
C HIS A 122 5.60 4.29 -7.10
N ALA A 123 4.70 4.19 -8.08
CA ALA A 123 4.39 2.97 -8.82
C ALA A 123 4.13 3.26 -10.29
N VAL A 124 4.82 2.54 -11.18
CA VAL A 124 4.53 2.62 -12.61
C VAL A 124 3.19 1.95 -12.89
N ARG A 125 2.26 2.70 -13.46
CA ARG A 125 0.90 2.26 -13.79
C ARG A 125 0.57 2.43 -15.27
N ASP A 126 1.28 3.26 -16.01
CA ASP A 126 1.05 3.55 -17.43
C ASP A 126 2.39 3.46 -18.17
N MET A 127 2.52 2.49 -19.07
CA MET A 127 3.79 2.17 -19.71
C MET A 127 3.60 1.53 -21.10
N ASP A 128 4.49 1.88 -22.02
CA ASP A 128 4.75 1.05 -23.20
C ASP A 128 5.55 -0.17 -22.76
N PHE A 129 5.08 -1.35 -23.14
CA PHE A 129 5.57 -2.62 -22.65
C PHE A 129 5.80 -3.60 -23.80
N PRO A 130 7.05 -4.02 -24.06
CA PRO A 130 7.35 -5.01 -25.07
C PRO A 130 6.92 -6.41 -24.59
N VAL A 131 6.23 -7.14 -25.45
CA VAL A 131 5.74 -8.49 -25.18
C VAL A 131 6.35 -9.44 -26.19
N SER A 132 7.14 -10.39 -25.69
CA SER A 132 7.85 -11.35 -26.54
C SER A 132 6.90 -12.40 -27.11
N ALA A 133 7.25 -12.92 -28.29
CA ALA A 133 6.63 -14.13 -28.80
C ALA A 133 6.96 -15.32 -27.89
N MET A 134 6.00 -16.23 -27.73
CA MET A 134 6.09 -17.50 -27.03
C MET A 134 6.53 -17.36 -25.57
N SER A 135 6.08 -16.29 -24.90
CA SER A 135 6.52 -15.95 -23.55
C SER A 135 5.40 -15.29 -22.76
N TYR A 136 5.59 -15.24 -21.45
CA TYR A 136 4.93 -14.23 -20.64
C TYR A 136 5.89 -13.09 -20.32
N THR A 137 5.34 -11.92 -20.04
CA THR A 137 6.04 -10.78 -19.43
C THR A 137 5.24 -10.28 -18.24
N GLU A 138 5.94 -9.79 -17.22
CA GLU A 138 5.36 -9.35 -15.94
C GLU A 138 5.78 -7.92 -15.63
N THR A 139 4.84 -7.06 -15.24
CA THR A 139 5.12 -5.67 -14.87
C THR A 139 5.86 -5.57 -13.53
N ALA A 140 6.35 -4.37 -13.19
CA ALA A 140 6.67 -4.05 -11.80
C ALA A 140 5.41 -4.04 -10.91
N GLU A 141 5.61 -4.07 -9.59
CA GLU A 141 4.50 -4.01 -8.63
C GLU A 141 3.75 -2.66 -8.73
N SER A 142 2.42 -2.70 -8.81
CA SER A 142 1.49 -1.56 -8.80
C SER A 142 0.35 -1.79 -7.78
N GLY A 143 -0.55 -0.83 -7.66
CA GLY A 143 -1.85 -0.97 -6.98
C GLY A 143 -2.96 -0.78 -8.01
N PHE A 144 -3.80 -1.79 -8.22
CA PHE A 144 -4.84 -1.75 -9.24
C PHE A 144 -5.97 -2.77 -9.03
N ARG A 145 -7.13 -2.48 -9.60
CA ARG A 145 -8.22 -3.44 -9.85
C ARG A 145 -8.43 -3.71 -11.33
N PHE A 146 -8.14 -2.71 -12.16
CA PHE A 146 -8.40 -2.72 -13.60
C PHE A 146 -7.09 -2.68 -14.39
N ALA A 147 -7.06 -3.40 -15.51
CA ALA A 147 -5.93 -3.39 -16.43
C ALA A 147 -6.41 -3.11 -17.86
N TYR A 148 -5.88 -2.05 -18.46
CA TYR A 148 -6.04 -1.69 -19.86
C TYR A 148 -4.84 -2.21 -20.65
N VAL A 149 -5.08 -2.90 -21.76
CA VAL A 149 -4.07 -3.42 -22.68
C VAL A 149 -4.42 -2.95 -24.09
N GLU A 150 -3.53 -2.22 -24.74
CA GLU A 150 -3.71 -1.69 -26.10
C GLU A 150 -2.53 -2.09 -26.98
N LEU A 151 -2.81 -2.62 -28.17
CA LEU A 151 -1.78 -2.94 -29.15
C LEU A 151 -1.29 -1.64 -29.80
N LEU A 152 0.02 -1.39 -29.75
CA LEU A 152 0.62 -0.15 -30.28
C LEU A 152 1.18 -0.29 -31.70
N ASP A 153 1.60 -1.50 -32.06
CA ASP A 153 2.21 -1.72 -33.38
C ASP A 153 1.14 -1.67 -34.48
N GLU A 154 1.39 -0.90 -35.53
CA GLU A 154 0.53 -0.78 -36.71
C GLU A 154 0.65 -2.00 -37.62
N GLU A 155 -0.43 -2.33 -38.35
CA GLU A 155 -0.50 -3.46 -39.30
C GLU A 155 -0.04 -4.79 -38.68
N LYS A 156 -0.37 -4.99 -37.39
CA LYS A 156 -0.04 -6.19 -36.62
C LYS A 156 -1.27 -6.79 -35.95
N GLU A 157 -1.16 -8.09 -35.71
CA GLU A 157 -2.11 -8.88 -34.93
C GLU A 157 -1.36 -9.47 -33.72
N MET A 158 -1.95 -9.32 -32.54
CA MET A 158 -1.50 -9.94 -31.29
C MET A 158 -2.45 -11.07 -30.92
N ARG A 159 -1.88 -12.25 -30.63
CA ARG A 159 -2.58 -13.42 -30.11
C ARG A 159 -2.39 -13.50 -28.60
N LEU A 160 -3.28 -12.83 -27.86
CA LEU A 160 -3.26 -12.76 -26.41
C LEU A 160 -3.87 -14.03 -25.81
N MET A 161 -3.00 -14.89 -25.28
CA MET A 161 -3.38 -16.22 -24.79
C MET A 161 -4.06 -16.14 -23.42
N SER A 162 -3.46 -15.37 -22.50
CA SER A 162 -4.00 -15.15 -21.16
C SER A 162 -3.40 -13.91 -20.52
N VAL A 163 -4.05 -13.46 -19.46
CA VAL A 163 -3.64 -12.36 -18.61
C VAL A 163 -3.88 -12.74 -17.16
N GLU A 164 -2.98 -12.33 -16.28
CA GLU A 164 -3.09 -12.62 -14.86
C GLU A 164 -2.73 -11.36 -14.06
N ALA A 165 -3.33 -11.20 -12.89
CA ALA A 165 -2.76 -10.40 -11.83
C ALA A 165 -2.06 -11.33 -10.83
N VAL A 166 -0.89 -10.94 -10.33
CA VAL A 166 -0.27 -11.61 -9.18
C VAL A 166 -0.49 -10.74 -7.96
N LEU A 167 -1.43 -11.11 -7.10
CA LEU A 167 -1.60 -10.50 -5.79
C LEU A 167 -0.41 -10.85 -4.89
N ILE A 168 0.20 -9.83 -4.31
CA ILE A 168 1.31 -9.93 -3.37
C ILE A 168 0.83 -9.38 -2.03
N CYS A 169 0.77 -10.24 -1.02
CA CYS A 169 0.26 -9.86 0.29
C CYS A 169 1.01 -10.57 1.42
N TYR A 170 0.99 -9.96 2.60
CA TYR A 170 1.47 -10.62 3.81
C TYR A 170 0.37 -11.53 4.35
N ASP A 171 0.37 -12.78 3.90
CA ASP A 171 -0.68 -13.75 4.16
C ASP A 171 -0.64 -14.24 5.61
N MET A 172 -1.40 -13.54 6.46
CA MET A 172 -1.54 -13.85 7.87
C MET A 172 -2.99 -14.24 8.19
N PRO A 173 -3.19 -15.19 9.11
CA PRO A 173 -4.53 -15.50 9.59
C PRO A 173 -5.10 -14.31 10.36
N GLU A 174 -6.31 -13.89 9.98
CA GLU A 174 -7.13 -12.99 10.79
C GLU A 174 -7.62 -13.75 12.03
N ILE A 175 -7.27 -13.24 13.22
CA ILE A 175 -7.68 -13.78 14.52
C ILE A 175 -8.88 -13.03 15.11
N GLY A 176 -9.10 -11.79 14.67
CA GLY A 176 -10.28 -11.00 14.98
C GLY A 176 -11.30 -11.05 13.86
N TRP A 177 -12.58 -10.95 14.21
CA TRP A 177 -13.68 -10.90 13.26
C TRP A 177 -14.79 -9.98 13.78
N PHE A 178 -15.61 -9.45 12.88
CA PHE A 178 -16.81 -8.70 13.20
C PHE A 178 -17.96 -9.15 12.30
N LYS A 179 -19.15 -9.26 12.88
CA LYS A 179 -20.39 -9.45 12.14
C LYS A 179 -21.55 -8.83 12.90
N SER A 180 -22.42 -8.16 12.16
CA SER A 180 -23.65 -7.57 12.66
C SER A 180 -24.85 -7.99 11.81
N SER A 181 -26.05 -7.62 12.25
CA SER A 181 -27.28 -7.75 11.45
C SER A 181 -27.39 -6.73 10.32
N ASP A 182 -26.49 -5.73 10.28
CA ASP A 182 -26.43 -4.74 9.21
C ASP A 182 -25.38 -5.15 8.17
N GLU A 183 -25.84 -5.56 6.99
CA GLU A 183 -24.97 -5.98 5.89
C GLU A 183 -24.08 -4.86 5.35
N THR A 184 -24.47 -3.59 5.53
CA THR A 184 -23.63 -2.45 5.16
C THR A 184 -22.44 -2.35 6.10
N LEU A 185 -22.66 -2.51 7.41
CA LEU A 185 -21.57 -2.53 8.39
C LEU A 185 -20.62 -3.71 8.16
N ASN A 186 -21.16 -4.88 7.79
CA ASN A 186 -20.34 -6.05 7.46
C ASN A 186 -19.42 -5.76 6.25
N LYS A 187 -19.94 -5.09 5.22
CA LYS A 187 -19.14 -4.68 4.03
C LYS A 187 -18.09 -3.63 4.35
N ILE A 188 -18.41 -2.66 5.21
CA ILE A 188 -17.45 -1.65 5.68
C ILE A 188 -16.29 -2.35 6.40
N TYR A 189 -16.60 -3.31 7.28
CA TYR A 189 -15.59 -4.08 7.99
C TYR A 189 -14.71 -4.92 7.04
N ASP A 190 -15.31 -5.70 6.13
CA ASP A 190 -14.56 -6.50 5.12
C ASP A 190 -13.63 -5.61 4.29
N THR A 191 -14.12 -4.44 3.89
CA THR A 191 -13.34 -3.48 3.12
C THR A 191 -12.18 -2.92 3.93
N ALA A 192 -12.40 -2.50 5.18
CA ALA A 192 -11.36 -1.96 6.04
C ALA A 192 -10.27 -3.01 6.36
N ALA A 193 -10.66 -4.25 6.64
CA ALA A 193 -9.73 -5.35 6.87
C ALA A 193 -8.88 -5.64 5.61
N TYR A 194 -9.53 -5.72 4.45
CA TYR A 194 -8.85 -5.95 3.19
C TYR A 194 -7.89 -4.81 2.84
N THR A 195 -8.28 -3.54 3.01
CA THR A 195 -7.40 -2.38 2.79
C THR A 195 -6.16 -2.45 3.67
N LEU A 196 -6.29 -2.77 4.96
CA LEU A 196 -5.12 -2.94 5.82
C LEU A 196 -4.23 -4.08 5.30
N SER A 197 -4.81 -5.22 4.91
CA SER A 197 -4.02 -6.37 4.40
C SER A 197 -3.21 -6.03 3.15
N LEU A 198 -3.74 -5.16 2.29
CA LEU A 198 -3.05 -4.65 1.10
C LEU A 198 -1.92 -3.68 1.48
N CYS A 199 -2.16 -2.77 2.42
CA CYS A 199 -1.16 -1.82 2.90
C CYS A 199 -0.07 -2.47 3.78
N MET A 200 -0.36 -3.63 4.36
CA MET A 200 0.57 -4.37 5.20
C MET A 200 1.50 -5.26 4.37
N GLN A 201 2.66 -4.70 4.04
CA GLN A 201 3.74 -5.37 3.35
C GLN A 201 4.82 -5.78 4.36
N ARG A 202 6.09 -5.71 3.96
CA ARG A 202 7.21 -5.82 4.92
C ARG A 202 7.16 -4.74 6.00
N TYR A 203 6.67 -3.57 5.61
CA TYR A 203 6.32 -2.41 6.43
C TYR A 203 4.86 -2.07 6.14
N VAL A 204 4.25 -1.21 6.95
CA VAL A 204 2.90 -0.71 6.66
C VAL A 204 3.02 0.55 5.80
N TRP A 205 2.34 0.53 4.66
CA TRP A 205 2.31 1.63 3.69
C TRP A 205 1.00 2.40 3.79
N ASP A 206 1.05 3.70 3.58
CA ASP A 206 -0.13 4.55 3.44
C ASP A 206 -1.07 4.11 2.29
N GLY A 207 -0.49 3.64 1.18
CA GLY A 207 -1.24 3.22 0.01
C GLY A 207 -0.42 2.35 -0.94
N ILE A 208 -1.09 1.40 -1.60
CA ILE A 208 -0.44 0.37 -2.43
C ILE A 208 -0.08 0.83 -3.85
N LYS A 209 -0.75 1.87 -4.35
CA LYS A 209 -0.39 2.54 -5.61
C LYS A 209 0.53 3.72 -5.33
N ARG A 210 0.14 4.57 -4.38
CA ARG A 210 0.84 5.78 -3.99
C ARG A 210 0.49 6.10 -2.52
N ASP A 211 1.43 6.46 -1.64
CA ASP A 211 2.86 6.71 -1.89
C ASP A 211 3.78 5.49 -1.62
N ARG A 212 3.28 4.42 -1.01
CA ARG A 212 4.07 3.22 -0.60
C ARG A 212 5.14 3.54 0.46
N LEU A 213 4.82 4.49 1.33
CA LEU A 213 5.75 4.98 2.34
C LEU A 213 5.19 4.71 3.74
N VAL A 214 6.10 4.61 4.70
CA VAL A 214 5.74 4.55 6.12
C VAL A 214 5.46 5.98 6.59
N TRP A 215 4.19 6.38 6.63
CA TRP A 215 3.77 7.66 7.17
C TRP A 215 3.23 7.50 8.58
N ILE A 216 3.83 8.19 9.56
CA ILE A 216 3.47 7.99 10.98
C ILE A 216 2.06 8.49 11.33
N GLY A 217 1.51 9.47 10.59
CA GLY A 217 0.12 9.88 10.75
C GLY A 217 -0.86 8.74 10.47
N ASP A 218 -0.58 7.96 9.44
CA ASP A 218 -1.37 6.82 8.97
C ASP A 218 -1.24 5.60 9.90
N MET A 219 -0.10 5.47 10.58
CA MET A 219 0.15 4.38 11.54
C MET A 219 -0.86 4.32 12.69
N ASN A 220 -1.49 5.43 13.10
CA ASN A 220 -2.44 5.39 14.23
C ASN A 220 -3.68 4.52 13.95
N PRO A 221 -4.47 4.76 12.89
CA PRO A 221 -5.56 3.85 12.52
C PRO A 221 -5.07 2.45 12.11
N GLU A 222 -3.91 2.34 11.47
CA GLU A 222 -3.34 1.05 11.06
C GLU A 222 -3.01 0.16 12.25
N ILE A 223 -2.39 0.70 13.31
CA ILE A 223 -2.09 -0.04 14.55
C ILE A 223 -3.37 -0.56 15.18
N LYS A 224 -4.41 0.28 15.32
CA LYS A 224 -5.68 -0.13 15.94
C LYS A 224 -6.33 -1.26 15.16
N THR A 225 -6.36 -1.14 13.84
CA THR A 225 -6.94 -2.15 12.94
C THR A 225 -6.11 -3.44 12.97
N THR A 226 -4.78 -3.32 12.98
CA THR A 226 -3.86 -4.46 13.08
C THR A 226 -4.04 -5.21 14.38
N LEU A 227 -4.11 -4.51 15.51
CA LEU A 227 -4.32 -5.14 16.82
C LEU A 227 -5.66 -5.89 16.88
N ALA A 228 -6.70 -5.32 16.27
CA ALA A 228 -8.02 -5.95 16.22
C ALA A 228 -8.03 -7.22 15.33
N LEU A 229 -7.34 -7.21 14.18
CA LEU A 229 -7.38 -8.30 13.20
C LEU A 229 -6.30 -9.36 13.40
N TYR A 230 -5.09 -8.94 13.74
CA TYR A 230 -3.88 -9.79 13.75
C TYR A 230 -3.16 -9.80 15.10
N GLY A 231 -3.51 -8.90 16.03
CA GLY A 231 -2.83 -8.74 17.30
C GLY A 231 -1.42 -8.15 17.14
N LYS A 232 -0.45 -8.67 17.89
CA LYS A 232 0.96 -8.24 17.81
C LYS A 232 1.53 -8.55 16.43
N ASN A 233 2.12 -7.54 15.77
CA ASN A 233 2.54 -7.65 14.37
C ASN A 233 3.92 -7.04 14.10
N LYS A 234 4.79 -7.80 13.44
CA LYS A 234 6.16 -7.37 13.11
C LYS A 234 6.23 -6.27 12.06
N ALA A 235 5.24 -6.12 11.18
CA ALA A 235 5.21 -5.04 10.21
C ALA A 235 5.05 -3.69 10.92
N ILE A 236 4.25 -3.64 11.99
CA ILE A 236 4.11 -2.45 12.85
C ILE A 236 5.44 -2.12 13.52
N GLU A 237 6.07 -3.08 14.18
CA GLU A 237 7.36 -2.90 14.86
C GLU A 237 8.45 -2.42 13.88
N ARG A 238 8.54 -3.08 12.73
CA ARG A 238 9.46 -2.70 11.64
C ARG A 238 9.21 -1.26 11.18
N SER A 239 7.96 -0.82 11.08
CA SER A 239 7.60 0.51 10.58
C SER A 239 7.91 1.61 11.59
N LEU A 240 7.59 1.40 12.87
CA LEU A 240 7.93 2.32 13.95
C LEU A 240 9.44 2.46 14.14
N ASP A 241 10.17 1.34 14.07
CA ASP A 241 11.63 1.31 14.14
C ASP A 241 12.27 2.00 12.92
N PHE A 242 11.75 1.75 11.72
CA PHE A 242 12.29 2.33 10.49
C PHE A 242 12.28 3.86 10.52
N ILE A 243 11.16 4.47 10.90
CA ILE A 243 11.07 5.93 10.96
C ILE A 243 11.90 6.50 12.10
N ARG A 244 11.96 5.83 13.25
CA ARG A 244 12.85 6.19 14.36
C ARG A 244 14.31 6.21 13.90
N ASP A 245 14.76 5.17 13.21
CA ASP A 245 16.16 5.02 12.80
C ASP A 245 16.58 6.01 11.71
N LEU A 246 15.63 6.50 10.91
CA LEU A 246 15.86 7.54 9.91
C LEU A 246 15.79 8.97 10.46
N THR A 247 15.18 9.16 11.63
CA THR A 247 14.87 10.50 12.13
C THR A 247 15.57 10.73 13.46
N PRO A 248 16.64 11.53 13.53
CA PRO A 248 17.19 11.98 14.81
C PRO A 248 16.09 12.63 15.67
N PRO A 249 16.09 12.48 17.00
CA PRO A 249 15.07 13.10 17.86
C PRO A 249 14.98 14.63 17.74
N THR A 250 15.95 15.31 17.09
CA THR A 250 15.94 16.76 16.82
C THR A 250 15.10 17.16 15.61
N ASP A 251 14.75 16.20 14.76
CA ASP A 251 14.13 16.44 13.47
C ASP A 251 12.66 15.96 13.47
N SER A 252 11.93 16.34 12.43
CA SER A 252 10.53 15.96 12.24
C SER A 252 10.42 14.67 11.44
N MET A 253 9.74 13.66 12.00
CA MET A 253 9.43 12.41 11.28
C MET A 253 8.64 12.72 10.02
N CYS A 254 9.09 12.18 8.89
CA CYS A 254 8.50 12.44 7.58
C CYS A 254 8.43 13.94 7.19
N GLY A 255 9.26 14.79 7.83
CA GLY A 255 9.23 16.25 7.63
C GLY A 255 8.08 16.98 8.32
N ILE A 256 7.21 16.29 9.07
CA ILE A 256 5.99 16.83 9.69
C ILE A 256 6.13 16.77 11.21
N SER A 257 5.99 17.91 11.90
CA SER A 257 6.25 17.95 13.36
C SER A 257 5.23 17.18 14.19
N SER A 258 3.97 17.17 13.76
CA SER A 258 2.91 16.40 14.42
C SER A 258 3.14 14.88 14.36
N TYR A 259 3.97 14.40 13.43
CA TYR A 259 4.21 12.97 13.27
C TYR A 259 5.11 12.43 14.39
N CYS A 260 6.01 13.24 14.96
CA CYS A 260 6.72 12.86 16.18
C CYS A 260 5.77 12.66 17.37
N VAL A 261 4.68 13.45 17.45
CA VAL A 261 3.65 13.29 18.48
C VAL A 261 2.85 12.01 18.24
N TRP A 262 2.45 11.76 16.98
CA TRP A 262 1.77 10.53 16.60
C TRP A 262 2.61 9.29 16.85
N TRP A 263 3.94 9.33 16.69
CA TRP A 263 4.82 8.21 17.00
C TRP A 263 4.73 7.80 18.49
N VAL A 264 4.69 8.78 19.40
CA VAL A 264 4.50 8.52 20.84
C VAL A 264 3.12 7.91 21.10
N VAL A 265 2.07 8.44 20.46
CA VAL A 265 0.70 7.91 20.58
C VAL A 265 0.62 6.47 20.04
N CYS A 266 1.29 6.19 18.92
CA CYS A 266 1.37 4.86 18.32
C CYS A 266 2.05 3.85 19.24
N HIS A 267 3.18 4.21 19.87
CA HIS A 267 3.81 3.33 20.86
C HIS A 267 2.95 3.11 22.10
N TYR A 268 2.22 4.13 22.54
CA TYR A 268 1.25 3.98 23.62
C TYR A 268 0.16 2.97 23.25
N ASP A 269 -0.50 3.16 22.13
CA ASP A 269 -1.60 2.30 21.68
C ASP A 269 -1.12 0.87 21.43
N TYR A 270 0.06 0.70 20.82
CA TYR A 270 0.65 -0.61 20.56
C TYR A 270 1.07 -1.33 21.84
N PHE A 271 1.66 -0.62 22.81
CA PHE A 271 2.00 -1.21 24.10
C PHE A 271 0.74 -1.67 24.85
N TYR A 272 -0.30 -0.84 24.93
CA TYR A 272 -1.54 -1.23 25.61
C TYR A 272 -2.29 -2.36 24.88
N GLY A 273 -2.16 -2.44 23.56
CA GLY A 273 -2.74 -3.52 22.77
C GLY A 273 -2.01 -4.86 22.89
N THR A 274 -0.71 -4.87 23.20
CA THR A 274 0.12 -6.08 23.18
C THR A 274 0.69 -6.49 24.55
N GLY A 275 0.83 -5.54 25.47
CA GLY A 275 1.56 -5.70 26.73
C GLY A 275 3.07 -5.93 26.55
N ASP A 276 3.64 -5.65 25.37
CA ASP A 276 5.03 -5.98 25.08
C ASP A 276 6.03 -5.01 25.72
N MET A 277 6.37 -5.31 26.98
CA MET A 277 7.39 -4.59 27.74
C MET A 277 8.78 -4.68 27.12
N LYS A 278 9.10 -5.78 26.41
CA LYS A 278 10.42 -5.95 25.80
C LYS A 278 10.57 -4.98 24.64
N TYR A 279 9.61 -4.96 23.72
CA TYR A 279 9.63 -4.04 22.59
C TYR A 279 9.57 -2.58 23.05
N LEU A 280 8.71 -2.24 24.02
CA LEU A 280 8.67 -0.87 24.55
C LEU A 280 10.02 -0.44 25.16
N ALA A 281 10.72 -1.34 25.86
CA ALA A 281 12.03 -1.04 26.44
C ALA A 281 13.10 -0.73 25.39
N GLU A 282 13.01 -1.33 24.19
CA GLU A 282 13.91 -1.03 23.06
C GLU A 282 13.75 0.42 22.57
N GLN A 283 12.56 1.02 22.73
CA GLN A 283 12.25 2.39 22.32
C GLN A 283 12.63 3.46 23.35
N LYS A 284 13.01 3.03 24.56
CA LYS A 284 13.21 3.91 25.71
C LYS A 284 14.21 5.02 25.43
N ALA A 285 15.36 4.70 24.82
CA ALA A 285 16.41 5.68 24.57
C ALA A 285 15.90 6.84 23.69
N TYR A 286 15.18 6.50 22.62
CA TYR A 286 14.61 7.51 21.72
C TYR A 286 13.52 8.35 22.39
N LEU A 287 12.62 7.71 23.15
CA LEU A 287 11.57 8.41 23.92
C LEU A 287 12.16 9.38 24.95
N MET A 288 13.26 9.02 25.61
CA MET A 288 13.95 9.86 26.58
C MET A 288 14.52 11.15 25.97
N GLU A 289 14.84 11.14 24.68
CA GLU A 289 15.33 12.32 23.96
C GLU A 289 14.21 13.13 23.28
N LEU A 290 13.18 12.45 22.78
CA LEU A 290 12.08 13.08 22.06
C LEU A 290 11.12 13.81 23.00
N LEU A 291 10.71 13.18 24.10
CA LEU A 291 9.67 13.71 24.99
C LEU A 291 10.03 15.07 25.64
N PRO A 292 11.28 15.33 26.07
CA PRO A 292 11.67 16.66 26.55
C PRO A 292 11.47 17.75 25.49
N LYS A 293 11.72 17.44 24.20
CA LYS A 293 11.53 18.40 23.11
C LYS A 293 10.06 18.67 22.86
N LEU A 294 9.23 17.62 22.81
CA LEU A 294 7.78 17.79 22.72
C LEU A 294 7.24 18.62 23.89
N ALA A 295 7.73 18.39 25.11
CA ALA A 295 7.34 19.15 26.28
C ALA A 295 7.76 20.63 26.18
N SER A 296 8.91 20.93 25.55
CA SER A 296 9.38 22.30 25.33
C SER A 296 8.51 23.10 24.34
N TYR A 297 7.70 22.42 23.52
CA TYR A 297 6.75 23.09 22.62
C TYR A 297 5.44 23.48 23.33
N ALA A 298 5.25 23.15 24.59
CA ALA A 298 4.19 23.74 25.41
C ALA A 298 4.65 25.13 25.89
N GLY A 299 4.13 26.18 25.27
CA GLY A 299 4.46 27.57 25.56
C GLY A 299 4.10 28.01 26.97
N GLU A 300 4.64 29.15 27.38
CA GLU A 300 4.42 29.70 28.73
C GLU A 300 2.95 30.10 28.96
N ASN A 301 2.23 30.51 27.91
CA ASN A 301 0.81 30.88 27.99
C ASN A 301 -0.11 29.71 27.60
N GLY A 302 0.44 28.50 27.49
CA GLY A 302 -0.32 27.30 27.18
C GLY A 302 -0.55 27.08 25.69
N GLU A 303 0.12 27.78 24.79
CA GLU A 303 0.03 27.55 23.34
C GLU A 303 0.99 26.47 22.83
N GLU A 304 0.58 25.69 21.82
CA GLU A 304 1.49 24.79 21.12
C GLU A 304 2.42 25.55 20.17
N ASN A 305 3.71 25.24 20.24
CA ASN A 305 4.77 25.84 19.46
C ASN A 305 5.54 24.79 18.62
N LEU A 306 4.85 23.81 18.02
CA LEU A 306 5.48 22.80 17.17
C LEU A 306 6.19 23.46 15.96
N PRO A 307 7.41 23.02 15.60
CA PRO A 307 8.18 23.64 14.52
C PRO A 307 7.79 23.12 13.14
N GLY A 308 8.37 23.70 12.10
CA GLY A 308 8.35 23.13 10.74
C GLY A 308 6.95 22.98 10.14
N MET A 309 6.77 21.94 9.32
CA MET A 309 5.48 21.67 8.67
C MET A 309 4.45 21.16 9.69
N LYS A 310 3.39 21.96 9.86
CA LYS A 310 2.21 21.63 10.67
C LYS A 310 1.16 20.96 9.78
N PHE A 311 0.74 19.76 10.15
CA PHE A 311 -0.28 19.00 9.43
C PHE A 311 -1.16 18.22 10.39
N ILE A 312 -2.44 18.14 10.06
CA ILE A 312 -3.42 17.32 10.76
C ILE A 312 -4.32 16.58 9.77
N ASP A 313 -4.81 17.30 8.77
CA ASP A 313 -5.80 16.79 7.82
C ASP A 313 -5.76 17.61 6.52
N TRP A 314 -6.04 16.97 5.39
CA TRP A 314 -5.91 17.58 4.05
C TRP A 314 -6.95 18.67 3.77
N PRO A 315 -8.26 18.48 4.02
CA PRO A 315 -9.28 19.53 3.85
C PRO A 315 -9.00 20.78 4.70
N ASN A 316 -8.38 20.61 5.86
CA ASN A 316 -8.12 21.71 6.80
C ASN A 316 -6.71 22.30 6.67
N LYS A 317 -5.86 21.78 5.78
CA LYS A 317 -4.45 22.20 5.65
C LYS A 317 -4.29 23.71 5.43
N ALA A 318 -5.20 24.34 4.68
CA ALA A 318 -5.18 25.77 4.42
C ALA A 318 -5.72 26.63 5.58
N ASN A 319 -6.31 26.02 6.61
CA ASN A 319 -6.86 26.71 7.76
C ASN A 319 -5.89 26.62 8.95
N GLU A 320 -5.03 27.63 9.07
CA GLU A 320 -4.01 27.70 10.12
C GLU A 320 -4.60 27.69 11.53
N LYS A 321 -5.74 28.38 11.76
CA LYS A 321 -6.39 28.42 13.07
C LYS A 321 -6.91 27.05 13.49
N ALA A 322 -7.57 26.34 12.58
CA ALA A 322 -8.04 24.98 12.84
C ALA A 322 -6.87 24.01 13.06
N THR A 323 -5.82 24.14 12.24
CA THR A 323 -4.60 23.33 12.38
C THR A 323 -3.95 23.55 13.74
N HIS A 324 -3.74 24.80 14.17
CA HIS A 324 -3.18 25.12 15.48
C HIS A 324 -4.04 24.57 16.62
N ALA A 325 -5.36 24.76 16.59
CA ALA A 325 -6.27 24.23 17.61
C ALA A 325 -6.25 22.69 17.69
N ALA A 326 -6.11 22.00 16.55
CA ALA A 326 -6.00 20.55 16.53
C ALA A 326 -4.64 20.06 17.07
N LEU A 327 -3.55 20.76 16.71
CA LEU A 327 -2.22 20.44 17.20
C LEU A 327 -2.06 20.70 18.70
N GLN A 328 -2.78 21.67 19.25
CA GLN A 328 -2.88 21.90 20.69
C GLN A 328 -3.35 20.62 21.40
N GLY A 329 -4.47 20.07 20.95
CA GLY A 329 -5.03 18.83 21.49
C GLY A 329 -4.12 17.62 21.25
N LEU A 330 -3.51 17.52 20.07
CA LEU A 330 -2.61 16.41 19.74
C LEU A 330 -1.34 16.43 20.59
N LEU A 331 -0.69 17.58 20.75
CA LEU A 331 0.51 17.71 21.58
C LEU A 331 0.20 17.35 23.05
N ARG A 332 -0.92 17.86 23.57
CA ARG A 332 -1.41 17.50 24.90
C ARG A 332 -1.63 16.00 25.04
N LEU A 333 -2.30 15.37 24.08
CA LEU A 333 -2.52 13.92 24.06
C LEU A 333 -1.19 13.16 24.06
N GLY A 334 -0.27 13.50 23.16
CA GLY A 334 1.02 12.84 23.04
C GLY A 334 1.87 12.96 24.31
N LEU A 335 1.85 14.12 24.98
CA LEU A 335 2.55 14.30 26.25
C LEU A 335 1.92 13.49 27.39
N LEU A 336 0.59 13.38 27.46
CA LEU A 336 -0.08 12.51 28.43
C LEU A 336 0.26 11.03 28.20
N ARG A 337 0.26 10.59 26.93
CA ARG A 337 0.66 9.22 26.57
C ARG A 337 2.14 8.96 26.86
N GLY A 338 3.01 9.91 26.53
CA GLY A 338 4.43 9.87 26.83
C GLY A 338 4.71 9.79 28.33
N ALA A 339 3.99 10.57 29.14
CA ALA A 339 4.08 10.51 30.59
C ALA A 339 3.77 9.10 31.12
N GLU A 340 2.72 8.46 30.60
CA GLU A 340 2.36 7.11 31.01
C GLU A 340 3.40 6.06 30.59
N LEU A 341 3.89 6.12 29.35
CA LEU A 341 4.99 5.26 28.90
C LEU A 341 6.23 5.41 29.78
N MET A 342 6.58 6.64 30.17
CA MET A 342 7.71 6.89 31.06
C MET A 342 7.48 6.34 32.47
N ARG A 343 6.25 6.37 33.01
CA ARG A 343 5.94 5.70 34.29
C ARG A 343 6.16 4.20 34.19
N ILE A 344 5.67 3.58 33.13
CA ILE A 344 5.82 2.15 32.84
C ILE A 344 7.30 1.76 32.73
N LEU A 345 8.11 2.60 32.08
CA LEU A 345 9.55 2.40 31.91
C LEU A 345 10.42 2.80 33.13
N GLY A 346 9.78 3.23 34.23
CA GLY A 346 10.43 3.62 35.48
C GLY A 346 11.00 5.05 35.51
N GLU A 347 10.81 5.83 34.45
CA GLU A 347 11.36 7.18 34.25
C GLU A 347 10.47 8.27 34.85
N ARG A 348 10.27 8.20 36.17
CA ARG A 348 9.29 9.03 36.90
C ARG A 348 9.51 10.54 36.76
N LYS A 349 10.77 10.99 36.67
CA LYS A 349 11.09 12.41 36.50
C LYS A 349 10.61 12.94 35.16
N LEU A 350 10.92 12.23 34.07
CA LEU A 350 10.47 12.63 32.74
C LEU A 350 8.95 12.50 32.60
N ALA A 351 8.35 11.48 33.22
CA ALA A 351 6.89 11.36 33.28
C ALA A 351 6.22 12.61 33.89
N LEU A 352 6.81 13.19 34.94
CA LEU A 352 6.30 14.40 35.56
C LEU A 352 6.45 15.61 34.62
N VAL A 353 7.61 15.77 33.98
CA VAL A 353 7.85 16.86 32.99
C VAL A 353 6.80 16.83 31.88
N CYS A 354 6.52 15.65 31.32
CA CYS A 354 5.50 15.51 30.28
C CYS A 354 4.09 15.83 30.80
N ALA A 355 3.75 15.37 32.01
CA ALA A 355 2.44 15.64 32.61
C ALA A 355 2.22 17.12 32.92
N GLU A 356 3.25 17.82 33.41
CA GLU A 356 3.21 19.27 33.67
C GLU A 356 3.07 20.06 32.37
N ALA A 357 3.84 19.72 31.33
CA ALA A 357 3.72 20.36 30.02
C ALA A 357 2.33 20.14 29.40
N ALA A 358 1.77 18.93 29.51
CA ALA A 358 0.40 18.65 29.10
C ALA A 358 -0.67 19.40 29.92
N GLY A 359 -0.36 19.79 31.16
CA GLY A 359 -1.26 20.57 32.00
C GLY A 359 -1.30 22.06 31.66
N LYS A 360 -0.28 22.56 30.95
CA LYS A 360 -0.25 23.94 30.44
C LYS A 360 -1.09 24.11 29.17
N LEU A 361 -1.10 23.08 28.32
CA LEU A 361 -1.85 23.00 27.07
C LEU A 361 -3.34 22.69 27.30
#